data_AF-A0A243Q3G7-F1
#
_entry.id   AF-A0A243Q3G7-F1
#
_cell.length_a   1.000
_cell.length_b   1.000
_cell.length_c   1.000
_cell.angle_alpha   90.00
_cell.angle_beta   90.00
_cell.angle_gamma   90.00
#
_symmetry.space_group_name_H-M   'P 1'
#
loop_
_entity.id
_entity.type
_entity.pdbx_description
1 polymer ?
#
loop_
_entity_poly.entity_id
_entity_poly.type
_entity_poly.pdbx_seq_one_letter_code
_entity_poly.pdbx_strand_id
1 'polypeptide(L)'
;MSTWTDPDQWTRVPSASLEDLTGHRVFAPDTDLDVNARPEVAEAAREVWRRKHLEPIDVDDEIRAAADARRNANAQLDAAVARARRLGRSWADIGAAVGMTRQSANERWRDRT
;
A
#
# COMPACT_ATOMS: atom_id res chain seq x y z
N MET A 1 33.32 15.22 -9.24
CA MET A 1 32.59 14.87 -8.01
C MET A 1 31.14 15.23 -8.24
N SER A 2 30.22 14.26 -8.30
CA SER A 2 28.79 14.57 -8.24
C SER A 2 28.39 14.60 -6.78
N THR A 3 28.04 15.79 -6.29
CA THR A 3 27.41 15.94 -4.98
C THR A 3 25.98 15.44 -5.13
N TRP A 4 25.62 14.40 -4.39
CA TRP A 4 24.22 13.98 -4.28
C TRP A 4 23.46 15.04 -3.49
N THR A 5 22.40 15.58 -4.07
CA THR A 5 21.43 16.46 -3.42
C THR A 5 20.10 15.74 -3.39
N ASP A 6 19.41 15.78 -2.24
CA ASP A 6 18.07 15.21 -2.13
C ASP A 6 17.10 15.95 -3.08
N PRO A 7 16.21 15.27 -3.83
CA PRO A 7 15.21 15.96 -4.65
C PRO A 7 14.25 16.86 -3.84
N ASP A 8 14.00 16.55 -2.57
CA ASP A 8 13.12 17.32 -1.68
C ASP A 8 13.93 18.38 -0.91
N GLN A 9 14.30 19.45 -1.62
CA GLN A 9 15.06 20.56 -1.04
C GLN A 9 14.20 21.49 -0.19
N TRP A 10 14.74 21.90 0.96
CA TRP A 10 14.17 22.93 1.82
C TRP A 10 14.83 24.28 1.54
N THR A 11 14.01 25.33 1.44
CA THR A 11 14.46 26.69 1.15
C THR A 11 14.30 27.57 2.38
N ARG A 12 15.37 28.26 2.81
CA ARG A 12 15.26 29.31 3.82
C ARG A 12 14.63 30.56 3.21
N VAL A 13 13.61 31.12 3.87
CA VAL A 13 12.95 32.38 3.47
C VAL A 13 13.31 33.52 4.43
N PRO A 14 13.27 34.79 3.97
CA PRO A 14 13.78 35.92 4.75
C PRO A 14 12.82 36.45 5.83
N SER A 15 11.57 36.00 5.88
CA SER A 15 10.59 36.43 6.89
C SER A 15 9.61 35.33 7.25
N ALA A 16 9.10 35.37 8.49
CA ALA A 16 8.08 34.43 8.98
C ALA A 16 6.79 34.45 8.15
N SER A 17 6.44 35.61 7.57
CA SER A 17 5.27 35.75 6.69
C SER A 17 5.36 34.98 5.37
N LEU A 18 6.57 34.52 4.99
CA LEU A 18 6.82 33.74 3.78
C LEU A 18 7.00 32.24 4.08
N GLU A 19 6.88 31.84 5.35
CA GLU A 19 7.00 30.45 5.76
C GLU A 19 5.84 29.61 5.21
N ASP A 20 6.19 28.46 4.67
CA ASP A 20 5.28 27.46 4.15
C ASP A 20 5.97 26.10 4.24
N LEU A 21 5.79 25.42 5.37
CA LEU A 21 6.43 24.13 5.64
C LEU A 21 5.95 23.04 4.67
N THR A 22 4.73 23.14 4.15
CA THR A 22 4.19 22.23 3.12
C THR A 22 4.92 22.41 1.79
N GLY A 23 5.26 23.65 1.43
CA GLY A 23 6.10 23.99 0.28
C GLY A 23 7.60 23.94 0.56
N HIS A 24 8.03 23.33 1.68
CA HIS A 24 9.42 23.25 2.13
C HIS A 24 10.14 24.61 2.24
N ARG A 25 9.40 25.66 2.61
CA ARG A 25 9.93 27.01 2.85
C ARG A 25 9.92 27.28 4.34
N VAL A 26 11.09 27.45 4.95
CA VAL A 26 11.23 27.64 6.41
C VAL A 26 11.86 29.01 6.70
N PHE A 27 11.24 29.78 7.59
CA PHE A 27 11.88 30.98 8.10
C PHE A 27 12.90 30.61 9.17
N ALA A 28 14.11 31.14 9.03
CA ALA A 28 15.18 31.00 10.00
C ALA A 28 15.88 32.35 10.14
N PRO A 29 15.84 33.02 11.30
CA PRO A 29 16.68 34.19 11.50
C PRO A 29 18.16 33.76 11.43
N ASP A 30 19.07 34.67 11.05
CA ASP A 30 20.50 34.36 10.88
C ASP A 30 21.15 33.80 12.17
N THR A 31 20.54 34.07 13.33
CA THR A 31 20.96 33.55 14.64
C THR A 31 20.52 32.11 14.89
N ASP A 32 19.58 31.58 14.11
CA ASP A 32 19.10 30.21 14.23
C ASP A 32 19.86 29.29 13.26
N LEU A 33 20.78 28.53 13.85
CA LEU A 33 21.63 27.59 13.12
C LEU A 33 20.95 26.23 12.90
N ASP A 34 19.95 25.87 13.73
CA ASP A 34 19.24 24.59 13.65
C ASP A 34 17.72 24.76 13.70
N VAL A 35 17.15 24.99 12.52
CA VAL A 35 15.71 25.11 12.30
C VAL A 35 14.92 23.87 12.73
N ASN A 36 15.56 22.70 12.86
CA ASN A 36 14.88 21.47 13.28
C ASN A 36 14.66 21.42 14.80
N ALA A 37 15.25 22.35 15.57
CA ALA A 37 14.88 22.52 16.97
C ALA A 37 13.41 22.97 17.13
N ARG A 38 12.82 23.57 16.07
CA ARG A 38 11.39 23.90 16.02
C ARG A 38 10.57 22.63 15.79
N PRO A 39 9.66 22.24 16.70
CA PRO A 39 8.89 21.00 16.59
C PRO A 39 8.11 20.87 15.29
N GLU A 40 7.52 21.97 14.80
CA GLU A 40 6.74 21.99 13.56
C GLU A 40 7.59 21.76 12.31
N VAL A 41 8.83 22.26 12.28
CA VAL A 41 9.79 22.04 11.19
C VAL A 41 10.28 20.59 11.22
N ALA A 42 10.62 20.08 12.40
CA ALA A 42 11.02 18.69 12.57
C ALA A 42 9.91 17.72 12.14
N GLU A 43 8.65 18.03 12.47
CA GLU A 43 7.53 17.17 12.07
C GLU A 43 7.29 17.21 10.56
N ALA A 44 7.36 18.39 9.94
CA ALA A 44 7.22 18.50 8.49
C ALA A 44 8.36 17.76 7.74
N ALA A 45 9.60 17.83 8.24
CA ALA A 45 10.72 17.05 7.71
C ALA A 45 10.55 15.53 7.91
N ARG A 46 10.02 15.09 9.06
CA ARG A 46 9.70 13.67 9.31
C ARG A 46 8.60 13.17 8.38
N GLU A 47 7.58 13.99 8.10
CA GLU A 47 6.51 13.62 7.16
C GLU A 47 7.07 13.38 5.75
N VAL A 48 7.95 14.25 5.26
CA VAL A 48 8.66 14.04 3.98
C VAL A 48 9.43 12.71 3.99
N TRP A 49 10.17 12.44 5.07
CA TRP A 49 10.92 11.19 5.20
C TRP A 49 9.99 9.97 5.22
N ARG A 50 8.92 10.00 6.02
CA ARG A 50 7.94 8.91 6.14
C ARG A 50 7.30 8.61 4.79
N ARG A 51 6.85 9.63 4.06
CA ARG A 51 6.27 9.48 2.73
C ARG A 51 7.23 8.87 1.72
N LYS A 52 8.50 9.25 1.76
CA LYS A 52 9.50 8.74 0.81
C LYS A 52 9.99 7.33 1.13
N HIS A 53 10.00 6.95 2.40
CA HIS A 53 10.67 5.72 2.85
C HIS A 53 9.74 4.68 3.48
N LEU A 54 8.68 5.10 4.17
CA LEU A 54 7.72 4.19 4.80
C LEU A 54 6.50 3.93 3.92
N GLU A 55 5.87 4.94 3.32
CA GLU A 55 4.68 4.72 2.49
C GLU A 55 4.90 3.67 1.37
N PRO A 56 6.04 3.63 0.65
CA PRO A 56 6.28 2.58 -0.33
C PRO A 56 6.33 1.18 0.28
N ILE A 57 6.87 1.05 1.50
CA ILE A 57 6.93 -0.22 2.24
C ILE A 57 5.51 -0.61 2.68
N ASP A 58 4.72 0.34 3.18
CA ASP A 58 3.34 0.13 3.60
C ASP A 58 2.46 -0.32 2.44
N VAL A 59 2.61 0.30 1.26
CA VAL A 59 1.90 -0.10 0.02
C VAL A 59 2.27 -1.52 -0.39
N ASP A 60 3.55 -1.87 -0.32
CA ASP A 60 4.01 -3.22 -0.61
C ASP A 60 3.43 -4.25 0.39
N ASP A 61 3.37 -3.91 1.68
CA ASP A 61 2.76 -4.75 2.71
C ASP A 61 1.25 -4.89 2.49
N GLU A 62 0.56 -3.82 2.09
CA GLU A 62 -0.85 -3.86 1.71
C GLU A 62 -1.08 -4.82 0.53
N ILE A 63 -0.24 -4.73 -0.51
CA ILE A 63 -0.30 -5.62 -1.67
C ILE A 63 -0.08 -7.08 -1.27
N ARG A 64 0.93 -7.35 -0.42
CA ARG A 64 1.20 -8.71 0.09
C ARG A 64 0.01 -9.23 0.90
N ALA A 65 -0.53 -8.43 1.81
CA ALA A 65 -1.69 -8.79 2.61
C ALA A 65 -2.91 -9.12 1.74
N ALA A 66 -3.19 -8.30 0.71
CA ALA A 66 -4.27 -8.54 -0.24
C ALA A 66 -4.03 -9.82 -1.06
N ALA A 67 -2.79 -10.06 -1.51
CA ALA A 67 -2.43 -11.27 -2.22
C ALA A 67 -2.62 -12.53 -1.35
N ASP A 68 -2.27 -12.45 -0.07
CA ASP A 68 -2.41 -13.54 0.90
C ASP A 68 -3.88 -13.82 1.19
N ALA A 69 -4.68 -12.78 1.43
CA ALA A 69 -6.13 -12.89 1.60
C ALA A 69 -6.78 -13.56 0.38
N ARG A 70 -6.38 -13.18 -0.84
CA ARG A 70 -6.87 -13.81 -2.07
C ARG A 70 -6.48 -15.29 -2.17
N ARG A 71 -5.24 -15.66 -1.82
CA ARG A 71 -4.82 -17.07 -1.81
C ARG A 71 -5.62 -17.89 -0.80
N ASN A 72 -5.84 -17.36 0.39
CA ASN A 72 -6.63 -18.02 1.43
C ASN A 72 -8.09 -18.19 1.02
N ALA A 73 -8.72 -17.16 0.45
CA ALA A 73 -10.09 -17.23 -0.06
C ALA A 73 -10.22 -18.26 -1.19
N ASN A 74 -9.24 -18.33 -2.10
CA ASN A 74 -9.22 -19.35 -3.15
C ASN A 74 -9.09 -20.77 -2.59
N ALA A 75 -8.23 -20.98 -1.58
CA ALA A 75 -8.10 -22.29 -0.93
C ALA A 75 -9.38 -22.71 -0.22
N GLN A 76 -10.07 -21.78 0.46
CA GLN A 76 -11.37 -22.02 1.08
C GLN A 76 -12.43 -22.38 0.03
N LEU A 77 -12.44 -21.68 -1.11
CA LEU A 77 -13.35 -21.98 -2.21
C LEU A 77 -13.10 -23.38 -2.79
N ASP A 78 -11.84 -23.73 -3.05
CA ASP A 78 -11.47 -25.06 -3.55
C ASP A 78 -11.93 -26.16 -2.57
N ALA A 79 -11.74 -25.96 -1.25
CA ALA A 79 -12.21 -26.89 -0.22
C ALA A 79 -13.74 -26.99 -0.16
N ALA A 80 -14.46 -25.88 -0.31
CA ALA A 80 -15.92 -25.85 -0.35
C ALA A 80 -16.47 -26.59 -1.59
N VAL A 81 -15.83 -26.41 -2.75
CA VAL A 81 -16.18 -27.11 -3.99
C VAL A 81 -15.94 -28.62 -3.85
N ALA A 82 -14.79 -29.04 -3.29
CA ALA A 82 -14.53 -30.45 -3.01
C ALA A 82 -15.60 -31.06 -2.09
N ARG A 83 -16.00 -30.34 -1.03
CA ARG A 83 -17.10 -30.76 -0.15
C ARG A 83 -18.43 -30.86 -0.90
N ALA A 84 -18.77 -29.88 -1.75
CA ALA A 84 -20.00 -29.89 -2.53
C ALA A 84 -20.04 -31.08 -3.51
N ARG A 85 -18.91 -31.40 -4.14
CA ARG A 85 -18.77 -32.57 -5.03
C ARG A 85 -18.97 -33.88 -4.27
N ARG A 86 -18.38 -34.04 -3.07
CA ARG A 86 -18.62 -35.21 -2.21
C ARG A 86 -20.10 -35.36 -1.80
N LEU A 87 -20.83 -34.26 -1.68
CA LEU A 87 -22.27 -34.25 -1.40
C LEU A 87 -23.14 -34.42 -2.66
N GLY A 88 -22.54 -34.70 -3.83
CA GLY A 88 -23.25 -34.99 -5.07
C GLY A 88 -23.75 -33.76 -5.84
N ARG A 89 -23.38 -32.53 -5.46
CA ARG A 89 -23.76 -31.32 -6.21
C ARG A 89 -23.18 -31.34 -7.62
N SER A 90 -23.97 -30.98 -8.62
CA SER A 90 -23.50 -30.97 -10.02
C SER A 90 -22.52 -29.81 -10.28
N TRP A 91 -21.72 -29.92 -11.34
CA TRP A 91 -20.89 -28.80 -11.79
C TRP A 91 -21.71 -27.58 -12.23
N ALA A 92 -22.95 -27.78 -12.65
CA ALA A 92 -23.84 -26.68 -13.00
C ALA A 92 -24.28 -25.91 -11.76
N ASP A 93 -24.67 -26.61 -10.68
CA ASP A 93 -25.04 -25.99 -9.41
C ASP A 93 -23.86 -25.27 -8.76
N ILE A 94 -22.68 -25.90 -8.78
CA ILE A 94 -21.45 -25.32 -8.26
C ILE A 94 -21.09 -24.06 -9.06
N GLY A 95 -21.12 -24.14 -10.39
CA GLY A 95 -20.85 -22.99 -11.26
C GLY A 95 -21.82 -21.84 -11.00
N ALA A 96 -23.12 -22.13 -10.94
CA ALA A 96 -24.15 -21.13 -10.62
C ALA A 96 -23.91 -20.45 -9.27
N ALA A 97 -23.52 -21.21 -8.23
CA ALA A 97 -23.26 -20.69 -6.90
C ALA A 97 -22.09 -19.69 -6.84
N VAL A 98 -21.16 -19.73 -7.80
CA VAL A 98 -19.99 -18.85 -7.87
C VAL A 98 -20.03 -17.91 -9.10
N GLY A 99 -21.17 -17.85 -9.80
CA GLY A 99 -21.37 -16.97 -10.94
C GLY A 99 -20.62 -17.36 -12.23
N MET A 100 -20.37 -18.65 -12.46
CA MET A 100 -19.70 -19.14 -13.67
C MET A 100 -20.46 -20.26 -14.38
N THR A 101 -20.10 -20.53 -15.63
CA THR A 101 -20.71 -21.63 -16.39
C THR A 101 -20.30 -22.99 -15.83
N ARG A 102 -21.13 -24.02 -16.08
CA ARG A 102 -20.80 -25.42 -15.77
C ARG A 102 -19.45 -25.84 -16.35
N GLN A 103 -19.13 -25.43 -17.57
CA GLN A 103 -17.89 -25.80 -18.24
C GLN A 103 -16.68 -25.18 -17.53
N SER A 104 -16.73 -23.88 -17.22
CA SER A 104 -15.67 -23.18 -16.48
C SER A 104 -15.44 -23.78 -15.10
N ALA A 105 -16.51 -24.16 -14.39
CA ALA A 105 -16.41 -24.83 -13.10
C ALA A 105 -15.73 -26.21 -13.22
N ASN A 106 -16.12 -27.00 -14.21
CA ASN A 106 -15.52 -28.32 -14.46
C ASN A 106 -14.03 -28.19 -14.80
N GLU A 107 -13.67 -27.34 -15.76
CA GLU A 107 -12.27 -27.11 -16.16
C GLU A 107 -11.40 -26.65 -14.98
N ARG A 108 -11.94 -25.80 -14.10
CA ARG A 108 -11.19 -25.29 -12.95
C ARG A 108 -10.93 -26.34 -11.87
N TRP A 109 -11.93 -27.18 -11.56
CA TRP A 109 -11.91 -27.99 -10.34
C TRP A 109 -11.86 -29.50 -10.54
N ARG A 110 -12.06 -30.03 -11.75
CA ARG A 110 -12.14 -31.49 -11.97
C ARG A 110 -10.92 -32.28 -11.50
N ASP A 111 -9.74 -31.67 -11.54
CA ASP A 111 -8.48 -32.32 -11.15
C ASP A 111 -8.04 -31.94 -9.72
N ARG A 112 -8.84 -31.10 -9.03
CA ARG A 112 -8.55 -30.58 -7.68
C ARG A 112 -9.50 -31.12 -6.60
N THR A 113 -10.56 -31.83 -7.00
CA THR A 113 -11.60 -32.39 -6.13
C THR A 113 -11.69 -33.90 -6.29
#